data_AF-A0A6A4GYC1-F1
#
_entry.id   AF-A0A6A4GYC1-F1
#
_cell.length_a   1.000
_cell.length_b   1.000
_cell.length_c   1.000
_cell.angle_alpha   90.00
_cell.angle_beta   90.00
_cell.angle_gamma   90.00
#
_symmetry.space_group_name_H-M   'P 1'
#
loop_
_entity.id
_entity.type
_entity.pdbx_description
1 polymer ?
#
loop_
_entity_poly.entity_id
_entity_poly.type
_entity_poly.pdbx_seq_one_letter_code
_entity_poly.pdbx_strand_id
1 'polypeptide(L)'
;MRCENCNRGSFQPRVVISSIQGLLRLHHGHGTCNLDSSKIQQVLTDGEKDLADYATEISFLRSKILFIETKMENLRNHPGRMQVSLPDDILRLICYKKGDIVPPLQLSAVCSHWQSIMMSTALPLDHDLFILRCLSIRPLSHSVVQLYLERSKEALLDVSVSTRWNVVSLTGKRNHPAFQPLLDHSHRWRNVQFNGREALSLLHETASFYPALKSLGLFSDDLHQPMDFGVMPKLHSLTLYGLSSPLISVSSEAELPVHVVHGGVQTLKMFFPGLTSLHIEVAPDSPSEPWPATAMSAFFERSRFNLTVLSFTGVSMILLLHGITLHFPVTHTFISTLHAFQPNHAHCSAARLLPNLERLSLHARSEFNELTFVEMVTSRWIPDATYAKEIGVVCLRRVEARIGDDEYIGTTLEMTVDAKKLSPLKVLEQQGLIVDVINNGKYVEID
;
A
#
# COMPACT_ATOMS: atom_id res chain seq x y z
N MET A 1 -14.63 -17.77 -16.98
CA MET A 1 -13.92 -18.41 -18.10
C MET A 1 -14.94 -18.75 -19.17
N ARG A 2 -14.87 -18.11 -20.35
CA ARG A 2 -15.65 -18.54 -21.52
C ARG A 2 -14.84 -19.65 -22.19
N CYS A 3 -15.45 -20.81 -22.41
CA CYS A 3 -14.80 -21.92 -23.11
C CYS A 3 -14.57 -21.49 -24.57
N GLU A 4 -13.30 -21.41 -24.99
CA GLU A 4 -12.92 -21.03 -26.37
C GLU A 4 -13.53 -21.97 -27.43
N ASN A 5 -13.93 -23.18 -27.03
CA ASN A 5 -14.62 -24.14 -27.90
C ASN A 5 -16.15 -23.96 -27.98
N CYS A 6 -16.75 -23.07 -27.20
CA CYS A 6 -18.18 -22.76 -27.32
C CYS A 6 -18.51 -21.84 -28.50
N ASN A 7 -17.48 -21.34 -29.22
CA ASN A 7 -17.67 -20.46 -30.39
C ASN A 7 -17.77 -21.22 -31.73
N ARG A 8 -17.88 -22.57 -31.70
CA ARG A 8 -18.18 -23.33 -32.90
C ARG A 8 -19.66 -23.15 -33.25
N GLY A 9 -19.92 -22.18 -34.11
CA GLY A 9 -21.12 -21.96 -34.92
C GLY A 9 -22.43 -22.44 -34.29
N SER A 10 -23.13 -21.54 -33.60
CA SER A 10 -24.54 -21.77 -33.29
C SER A 10 -25.29 -22.11 -34.58
N PHE A 11 -25.94 -23.28 -34.62
CA PHE A 11 -26.77 -23.67 -35.76
C PHE A 11 -27.76 -22.55 -36.09
N GLN A 12 -27.71 -22.05 -37.32
CA GLN A 12 -28.66 -21.06 -37.82
C GLN A 12 -29.69 -21.76 -38.69
N PRO A 13 -30.98 -21.78 -38.29
CA PRO A 13 -32.03 -22.41 -39.09
C PRO A 13 -32.15 -21.68 -40.44
N ARG A 14 -32.27 -22.44 -41.52
CA ARG A 14 -32.54 -21.92 -42.87
C ARG A 14 -33.96 -21.36 -42.96
N VAL A 15 -34.89 -21.92 -42.20
CA VAL A 15 -36.29 -21.47 -42.16
C VAL A 15 -36.58 -20.75 -40.86
N VAL A 16 -36.94 -19.47 -40.95
CA VAL A 16 -37.45 -18.69 -39.81
C VAL A 16 -38.98 -18.72 -39.85
N ILE A 17 -39.61 -19.09 -38.72
CA ILE A 17 -41.08 -19.20 -38.61
C ILE A 17 -41.80 -17.90 -39.01
N SER A 18 -41.18 -16.74 -38.73
CA SER A 18 -41.70 -15.43 -39.14
C SER A 18 -41.78 -15.27 -40.65
N SER A 19 -40.88 -15.89 -41.42
CA SER A 19 -40.88 -15.86 -42.88
C SER A 19 -42.06 -16.63 -43.48
N ILE A 20 -42.44 -17.75 -42.86
CA ILE A 20 -43.64 -18.53 -43.24
C ILE A 20 -44.91 -17.73 -42.94
N GLN A 21 -45.00 -17.13 -41.76
CA GLN A 21 -46.15 -16.31 -41.38
C GLN A 21 -46.31 -15.08 -42.30
N GLY A 22 -45.19 -14.48 -42.72
CA GLY A 22 -45.17 -13.39 -43.69
C GLY A 22 -45.74 -13.82 -45.06
N LEU A 23 -45.29 -14.96 -45.58
CA LEU A 23 -45.81 -15.53 -46.83
C LEU A 23 -47.31 -15.81 -46.74
N LEU A 24 -47.79 -16.44 -45.67
CA LEU A 24 -49.21 -16.75 -45.50
C LEU A 24 -50.09 -15.49 -45.40
N ARG A 25 -49.60 -14.43 -44.73
CA ARG A 25 -50.33 -13.15 -44.62
C ARG A 25 -50.43 -12.40 -45.94
N LEU A 26 -49.37 -12.41 -46.75
CA LEU A 26 -49.36 -11.76 -48.07
C LEU A 26 -50.41 -12.34 -49.03
N HIS A 27 -50.79 -13.61 -48.84
CA HIS A 27 -51.73 -14.29 -49.72
C HIS A 27 -53.18 -14.32 -49.23
N HIS A 28 -53.48 -13.82 -48.03
CA HIS A 28 -54.82 -13.89 -47.43
C HIS A 28 -55.87 -12.89 -47.97
N GLY A 29 -55.61 -12.15 -49.06
CA GLY A 29 -56.54 -11.12 -49.56
C GLY A 29 -56.65 -10.93 -51.09
N HIS A 30 -55.81 -11.58 -51.89
CA HIS A 30 -55.85 -11.46 -53.35
C HIS A 30 -56.25 -12.80 -53.98
N GLY A 31 -57.47 -12.86 -54.52
CA GLY A 31 -58.09 -14.07 -55.11
C GLY A 31 -57.44 -14.62 -56.38
N THR A 32 -56.14 -14.41 -56.58
CA THR A 32 -55.36 -15.01 -57.67
C THR A 32 -54.33 -15.97 -57.07
N CYS A 33 -54.73 -17.24 -56.93
CA CYS A 33 -53.88 -18.33 -56.43
C CYS A 33 -52.87 -18.80 -57.47
N ASN A 34 -51.99 -17.91 -57.93
CA ASN A 34 -50.74 -18.32 -58.58
C ASN A 34 -49.62 -18.16 -57.54
N LEU A 35 -49.76 -18.87 -56.43
CA LEU A 35 -48.66 -19.02 -55.49
C LEU A 35 -47.52 -19.67 -56.25
N ASP A 36 -46.35 -19.07 -56.13
CA ASP A 36 -45.11 -19.60 -56.66
C ASP A 36 -44.79 -20.89 -55.90
N SER A 37 -45.38 -22.00 -56.36
CA SER A 37 -45.32 -23.33 -55.74
C SER A 37 -43.88 -23.76 -55.47
N SER A 38 -42.93 -23.22 -56.25
CA SER A 38 -41.50 -23.41 -56.06
C SER A 38 -40.99 -22.89 -54.70
N LYS A 39 -41.46 -21.72 -54.24
CA LYS A 39 -41.04 -21.11 -52.97
C LYS A 39 -41.56 -21.88 -51.77
N ILE A 40 -42.80 -22.36 -51.83
CA ILE A 40 -43.37 -23.21 -50.77
C ILE A 40 -42.61 -24.52 -50.69
N GLN A 41 -42.35 -25.15 -51.84
CA GLN A 41 -41.59 -26.40 -51.90
C GLN A 41 -40.17 -26.23 -51.40
N GLN A 42 -39.52 -25.09 -51.67
CA GLN A 42 -38.20 -24.76 -51.14
C GLN A 42 -38.24 -24.60 -49.61
N VAL A 43 -39.19 -23.85 -49.06
CA VAL A 43 -39.34 -23.68 -47.60
C VAL A 43 -39.60 -25.02 -46.90
N LEU A 44 -40.41 -25.90 -47.49
CA LEU A 44 -40.63 -27.25 -46.94
C LEU A 44 -39.34 -28.07 -46.97
N THR A 45 -38.61 -28.05 -48.09
CA THR A 45 -37.33 -28.77 -48.24
C THR A 45 -36.29 -28.26 -47.23
N ASP A 46 -36.16 -26.94 -47.08
CA ASP A 46 -35.23 -26.34 -46.12
C ASP A 46 -35.64 -26.67 -44.67
N GLY A 47 -36.94 -26.73 -44.39
CA GLY A 47 -37.48 -27.10 -43.08
C GLY A 47 -37.20 -28.56 -42.71
N GLU A 48 -37.36 -29.49 -43.65
CA GLU A 48 -36.99 -30.90 -43.46
C GLU A 48 -35.50 -31.05 -43.18
N LYS A 49 -34.66 -30.29 -43.90
CA LYS A 49 -33.21 -30.30 -43.69
C LYS A 49 -32.85 -29.72 -42.32
N ASP A 50 -33.50 -28.64 -41.88
CA ASP A 50 -33.29 -28.06 -40.55
C ASP A 50 -33.64 -29.05 -39.45
N LEU A 51 -34.74 -29.80 -39.60
CA LEU A 51 -35.12 -30.86 -38.66
C LEU A 51 -34.06 -31.97 -38.58
N ALA A 52 -33.50 -32.39 -39.71
CA ALA A 52 -32.42 -33.39 -39.74
C ALA A 52 -31.14 -32.89 -39.06
N ASP A 53 -30.77 -31.62 -39.30
CA ASP A 53 -29.61 -31.00 -38.66
C ASP A 53 -29.81 -30.87 -37.13
N TYR A 54 -31.02 -30.47 -36.69
CA TYR A 54 -31.37 -30.45 -35.26
C TYR A 54 -31.28 -31.84 -34.60
N ALA A 55 -31.78 -32.88 -35.27
CA ALA A 55 -31.68 -34.25 -34.75
C ALA A 55 -30.22 -34.68 -34.55
N THR A 56 -29.33 -34.29 -35.47
CA THR A 56 -27.89 -34.57 -35.40
C THR A 56 -27.23 -33.83 -34.23
N GLU A 57 -27.51 -32.54 -34.06
CA GLU A 57 -26.98 -31.75 -32.94
C GLU A 57 -27.48 -32.27 -31.58
N ILE A 58 -28.75 -32.67 -31.49
CA ILE A 58 -29.30 -33.30 -30.28
C ILE A 58 -28.54 -34.60 -29.95
N SER A 59 -28.26 -35.44 -30.95
CA SER A 59 -27.49 -36.69 -30.76
C SER A 59 -26.07 -36.41 -30.26
N PHE A 60 -25.41 -35.40 -30.82
CA PHE A 60 -24.08 -34.96 -30.40
C PHE A 60 -24.07 -34.44 -28.96
N LEU A 61 -25.03 -33.59 -28.59
CA LEU A 61 -25.15 -33.06 -27.23
C LEU A 61 -25.43 -34.16 -26.21
N ARG A 62 -26.31 -35.12 -26.53
CA ARG A 62 -26.57 -36.31 -25.68
C ARG A 62 -25.30 -37.12 -25.43
N SER A 63 -24.48 -37.32 -26.46
CA SER A 63 -23.20 -38.02 -26.34
C SER A 63 -22.21 -37.30 -25.42
N LYS A 64 -22.15 -35.97 -25.48
CA LYS A 64 -21.33 -35.15 -24.57
C LYS A 64 -21.81 -35.22 -23.12
N ILE A 65 -23.12 -35.17 -22.90
CA ILE A 65 -23.71 -35.29 -21.56
C ILE A 65 -23.30 -36.64 -20.95
N LEU A 66 -23.50 -37.74 -21.69
CA LEU A 66 -23.14 -39.08 -21.23
C LEU A 66 -21.64 -39.22 -20.89
N PHE A 67 -20.76 -38.61 -21.69
CA PHE A 67 -19.33 -38.59 -21.43
C PHE A 67 -18.98 -37.86 -20.12
N ILE A 68 -19.60 -36.72 -19.86
CA ILE A 68 -19.39 -35.95 -18.62
C ILE A 68 -19.94 -36.73 -17.42
N GLU A 69 -21.13 -37.32 -17.54
CA GLU A 69 -21.72 -38.19 -16.50
C GLU A 69 -20.79 -39.36 -16.17
N THR A 70 -20.23 -40.03 -17.18
CA THR A 70 -19.25 -41.12 -16.99
C THR A 70 -18.00 -40.64 -16.24
N LYS A 71 -17.47 -39.46 -16.59
CA LYS A 71 -16.32 -38.87 -15.87
C LYS A 71 -16.65 -38.53 -14.41
N MET A 72 -17.83 -37.98 -14.18
CA MET A 72 -18.31 -37.66 -12.84
C MET A 72 -18.48 -38.92 -11.98
N GLU A 73 -19.02 -39.99 -12.57
CA GLU A 73 -19.19 -41.28 -11.90
C GLU A 73 -17.83 -41.93 -11.59
N ASN A 74 -16.88 -41.86 -12.52
CA ASN A 74 -15.50 -42.30 -12.27
C ASN A 74 -14.85 -41.53 -11.11
N LEU A 75 -15.08 -40.22 -11.00
CA LEU A 75 -14.59 -39.42 -9.87
C LEU A 75 -15.28 -39.78 -8.55
N ARG A 76 -16.60 -40.00 -8.57
CA ARG A 76 -17.37 -40.44 -7.39
C ARG A 76 -16.95 -41.81 -6.88
N ASN A 77 -16.60 -42.72 -7.79
CA ASN A 77 -16.13 -44.07 -7.46
C ASN A 77 -14.65 -44.14 -7.07
N HIS A 78 -13.94 -43.01 -7.03
CA HIS A 78 -12.57 -42.89 -6.53
C HIS A 78 -12.44 -42.15 -5.16
N PRO A 79 -13.27 -42.41 -4.12
CA PRO A 79 -13.22 -41.60 -2.90
C PRO A 79 -12.07 -41.95 -1.94
N GLY A 80 -11.09 -42.79 -2.32
CA GLY A 80 -10.15 -43.36 -1.35
C GLY A 80 -8.65 -43.19 -1.60
N ARG A 81 -8.18 -42.69 -2.75
CA ARG A 81 -6.73 -42.82 -3.10
C ARG A 81 -6.04 -41.63 -3.73
N MET A 82 -6.71 -40.50 -3.97
CA MET A 82 -5.99 -39.27 -4.27
C MET A 82 -5.53 -38.60 -2.97
N GLN A 83 -4.67 -39.28 -2.21
CA GLN A 83 -3.67 -38.57 -1.43
C GLN A 83 -2.75 -37.90 -2.46
N VAL A 84 -3.17 -36.74 -2.95
CA VAL A 84 -2.24 -35.86 -3.66
C VAL A 84 -1.28 -35.39 -2.58
N SER A 85 -0.22 -36.17 -2.36
CA SER A 85 0.97 -35.69 -1.66
C SER A 85 1.47 -34.53 -2.52
N LEU A 86 1.13 -33.32 -2.08
CA LEU A 86 1.72 -32.11 -2.63
C LEU A 86 3.23 -32.27 -2.45
N PRO A 87 4.02 -32.15 -3.53
CA PRO A 87 5.47 -32.15 -3.39
C PRO A 87 5.91 -31.13 -2.36
N ASP A 88 6.93 -31.45 -1.57
CA ASP A 88 7.45 -30.60 -0.50
C ASP A 88 7.68 -29.15 -0.96
N ASP A 89 8.10 -28.95 -2.22
CA ASP A 89 8.32 -27.62 -2.80
C ASP A 89 7.03 -26.79 -2.93
N ILE A 90 5.90 -27.43 -3.23
CA ILE A 90 4.59 -26.75 -3.27
C ILE A 90 4.12 -26.44 -1.85
N LEU A 91 4.34 -27.34 -0.91
CA LEU A 91 4.02 -27.11 0.51
C LEU A 91 4.85 -25.93 1.07
N ARG A 92 6.14 -25.88 0.75
CA ARG A 92 7.02 -24.73 1.08
C ARG A 92 6.50 -23.43 0.46
N LEU A 93 6.09 -23.46 -0.80
CA LEU A 93 5.53 -22.28 -1.48
C LEU A 93 4.20 -21.82 -0.85
N ILE A 94 3.35 -22.74 -0.43
CA ILE A 94 2.10 -22.44 0.28
C ILE A 94 2.42 -21.80 1.64
N CYS A 95 3.37 -22.35 2.40
CA CYS A 95 3.81 -21.80 3.68
C CYS A 95 4.38 -20.38 3.52
N TYR A 96 5.14 -20.12 2.45
CA TYR A 96 5.68 -18.80 2.15
C TYR A 96 4.58 -17.79 1.77
N LYS A 97 3.72 -18.13 0.80
CA LYS A 97 2.67 -17.21 0.31
C LYS A 97 1.55 -16.95 1.31
N LYS A 98 1.24 -17.91 2.18
CA LYS A 98 0.18 -17.79 3.19
C LYS A 98 0.69 -17.47 4.59
N GLY A 99 2.00 -17.28 4.80
CA GLY A 99 2.56 -16.92 6.11
C GLY A 99 1.92 -15.66 6.71
N ASP A 100 1.42 -14.78 5.85
CA ASP A 100 0.69 -13.57 6.23
C ASP A 100 -0.74 -13.84 6.77
N ILE A 101 -1.33 -14.99 6.43
CA ILE A 101 -2.73 -15.35 6.75
C ILE A 101 -2.80 -16.42 7.84
N VAL A 102 -1.89 -17.41 7.79
CA VAL A 102 -1.89 -18.56 8.69
C VAL A 102 -0.48 -18.71 9.30
N PRO A 103 -0.32 -18.52 10.62
CA PRO A 103 0.96 -18.67 11.28
C PRO A 103 1.62 -20.03 10.94
N PRO A 104 2.93 -20.07 10.67
CA PRO A 104 3.70 -21.31 10.43
C PRO A 104 3.39 -22.44 11.43
N LEU A 105 3.11 -22.09 12.68
CA LEU A 105 2.73 -23.04 13.73
C LEU A 105 1.37 -23.69 13.51
N GLN A 106 0.38 -22.97 12.99
CA GLN A 106 -0.91 -23.55 12.65
C GLN A 106 -0.77 -24.53 11.47
N LEU A 107 0.08 -24.21 10.49
CA LEU A 107 0.40 -25.13 9.40
C LEU A 107 1.15 -26.37 9.90
N SER A 108 2.05 -26.21 10.87
CA SER A 108 2.74 -27.34 11.50
C SER A 108 1.81 -28.28 12.27
N ALA A 109 0.63 -27.80 12.67
CA ALA A 109 -0.37 -28.60 13.37
C ALA A 109 -1.25 -29.46 12.43
N VAL A 110 -1.12 -29.31 11.10
CA VAL A 110 -1.94 -30.04 10.12
C VAL A 110 -1.64 -31.55 10.15
N CYS A 111 -0.38 -31.93 9.99
CA CYS A 111 0.10 -33.30 10.17
C CYS A 111 1.62 -33.35 10.38
N SER A 112 2.15 -34.51 10.78
CA SER A 112 3.58 -34.71 11.02
C SER A 112 4.47 -34.41 9.80
N HIS A 113 3.97 -34.59 8.58
CA HIS A 113 4.69 -34.26 7.36
C HIS A 113 4.81 -32.74 7.16
N TRP A 114 3.73 -31.98 7.38
CA TRP A 114 3.79 -30.51 7.38
C TRP A 114 4.69 -29.99 8.50
N GLN A 115 4.60 -30.59 9.70
CA GLN A 115 5.53 -30.27 10.78
C GLN A 115 6.97 -30.56 10.37
N SER A 116 7.25 -31.73 9.80
CA SER A 116 8.58 -32.10 9.32
C SER A 116 9.08 -31.13 8.26
N ILE A 117 8.26 -30.73 7.28
CA ILE A 117 8.65 -29.73 6.27
C ILE A 117 8.94 -28.39 6.94
N MET A 118 8.11 -27.93 7.86
CA MET A 118 8.31 -26.65 8.57
C MET A 118 9.51 -26.69 9.53
N MET A 119 9.90 -27.87 10.01
CA MET A 119 11.03 -28.06 10.92
C MET A 119 12.35 -28.31 10.18
N SER A 120 12.32 -29.10 9.09
CA SER A 120 13.47 -29.53 8.29
C SER A 120 13.84 -28.55 7.19
N THR A 121 12.85 -27.86 6.64
CA THR A 121 13.14 -26.67 5.86
C THR A 121 13.56 -25.63 6.90
N ALA A 122 14.86 -25.58 7.19
CA ALA A 122 15.53 -24.30 7.19
C ALA A 122 15.14 -23.71 5.85
N LEU A 123 13.99 -23.03 5.82
CA LEU A 123 13.58 -22.27 4.66
C LEU A 123 14.86 -21.55 4.23
N PRO A 124 15.17 -21.44 2.94
CA PRO A 124 15.88 -20.27 2.50
C PRO A 124 14.97 -19.07 2.84
N LEU A 125 14.79 -18.80 4.15
CA LEU A 125 14.99 -17.52 4.77
C LEU A 125 16.27 -17.06 4.09
N ASP A 126 16.11 -16.40 2.96
CA ASP A 126 17.13 -15.53 2.41
C ASP A 126 17.74 -14.83 3.63
N HIS A 127 19.03 -15.10 3.90
CA HIS A 127 19.73 -15.37 5.18
C HIS A 127 19.60 -14.37 6.36
N ASP A 128 18.52 -13.62 6.38
CA ASP A 128 18.52 -12.21 6.71
C ASP A 128 17.14 -11.76 7.20
N LEU A 129 16.05 -12.44 6.82
CA LEU A 129 14.69 -11.98 7.05
C LEU A 129 13.86 -12.94 7.91
N PHE A 130 13.85 -12.72 9.22
CA PHE A 130 12.91 -13.36 10.14
C PHE A 130 11.78 -12.39 10.48
N ILE A 131 10.56 -12.61 9.97
CA ILE A 131 9.39 -11.75 10.24
C ILE A 131 8.60 -12.32 11.42
N LEU A 132 8.68 -11.67 12.58
CA LEU A 132 7.76 -11.95 13.68
C LEU A 132 6.59 -10.96 13.64
N ARG A 133 5.41 -11.44 13.24
CA ARG A 133 4.16 -10.66 13.31
C ARG A 133 3.34 -11.06 14.53
N CYS A 134 3.32 -10.22 15.56
CA CYS A 134 2.41 -10.40 16.70
C CYS A 134 1.08 -9.69 16.40
N LEU A 135 0.20 -10.33 15.62
CA LEU A 135 -1.05 -9.74 15.12
C LEU A 135 -2.32 -10.13 15.91
N SER A 136 -2.18 -10.94 16.96
CA SER A 136 -3.32 -11.65 17.53
C SER A 136 -3.94 -10.93 18.73
N ILE A 137 -5.28 -10.92 18.76
CA ILE A 137 -6.12 -10.61 19.94
C ILE A 137 -5.73 -11.51 21.12
N ARG A 138 -5.23 -12.72 20.83
CA ARG A 138 -4.65 -13.62 21.81
C ARG A 138 -3.14 -13.44 21.88
N PRO A 139 -2.58 -13.26 23.08
CA PRO A 139 -1.15 -13.16 23.27
C PRO A 139 -0.43 -14.38 22.69
N LEU A 140 0.64 -14.17 21.91
CA LEU A 140 1.56 -15.25 21.59
C LEU A 140 2.10 -15.82 22.91
N SER A 141 2.16 -17.14 23.05
CA SER A 141 2.76 -17.73 24.25
C SER A 141 4.26 -17.45 24.24
N HIS A 142 4.83 -17.25 25.43
CA HIS A 142 6.28 -17.13 25.63
C HIS A 142 7.03 -18.27 24.92
N SER A 143 6.55 -19.51 25.07
CA SER A 143 7.17 -20.70 24.47
C SER A 143 7.28 -20.61 22.95
N VAL A 144 6.31 -20.00 22.27
CA VAL A 144 6.32 -19.84 20.83
C VAL A 144 7.37 -18.81 20.39
N VAL A 145 7.39 -17.66 21.04
CA VAL A 145 8.38 -16.61 20.72
C VAL A 145 9.80 -17.09 21.02
N GLN A 146 9.99 -17.74 22.16
CA GLN A 146 11.26 -18.36 22.53
C GLN A 146 11.73 -19.38 21.48
N LEU A 147 10.86 -20.30 21.06
CA LEU A 147 11.16 -21.28 20.03
C LEU A 147 11.62 -20.62 18.73
N TYR A 148 10.95 -19.55 18.32
CA TYR A 148 11.33 -18.80 17.12
C TYR A 148 12.70 -18.13 17.25
N LEU A 149 12.97 -17.49 18.40
CA LEU A 149 14.24 -16.83 18.68
C LEU A 149 15.39 -17.86 18.71
N GLU A 150 15.22 -18.99 19.39
CA GLU A 150 16.19 -20.08 19.43
C GLU A 150 16.51 -20.64 18.03
N ARG A 151 15.48 -20.79 17.18
CA ARG A 151 15.65 -21.27 15.80
C ARG A 151 16.33 -20.25 14.90
N SER A 152 16.10 -18.97 15.14
CA SER A 152 16.74 -17.88 14.37
C SER A 152 18.24 -17.71 14.69
N LYS A 153 18.74 -18.31 15.79
CA LYS A 153 20.15 -18.29 16.21
C LYS A 153 20.72 -16.86 16.25
N GLU A 154 21.66 -16.53 15.38
CA GLU A 154 22.32 -15.22 15.30
C GLU A 154 21.81 -14.38 14.11
N ALA A 155 20.78 -14.85 13.38
CA ALA A 155 20.26 -14.14 12.22
C ALA A 155 19.70 -12.76 12.61
N LEU A 156 19.77 -11.79 11.70
CA LEU A 156 19.10 -10.51 11.90
C LEU A 156 17.57 -10.69 11.87
N LEU A 157 16.87 -9.89 12.67
CA LEU A 157 15.44 -10.01 12.91
C LEU A 157 14.70 -8.82 12.32
N ASP A 158 13.61 -9.09 11.59
CA ASP A 158 12.67 -8.07 11.15
C ASP A 158 11.38 -8.22 11.97
N VAL A 159 11.17 -7.31 12.90
CA VAL A 159 10.15 -7.47 13.95
C VAL A 159 8.97 -6.57 13.65
N SER A 160 7.77 -7.13 13.58
CA SER A 160 6.53 -6.36 13.44
C SER A 160 5.62 -6.65 14.64
N VAL A 161 5.64 -5.74 15.61
CA VAL A 161 4.79 -5.83 16.79
C VAL A 161 3.52 -5.02 16.54
N SER A 162 2.35 -5.63 16.64
CA SER A 162 1.08 -4.89 16.70
C SER A 162 0.43 -5.11 18.06
N THR A 163 0.40 -4.06 18.88
CA THR A 163 -0.33 -4.01 20.14
C THR A 163 -1.69 -3.38 19.89
N ARG A 164 -2.62 -4.10 19.25
CA ARG A 164 -4.07 -3.75 19.27
C ARG A 164 -4.71 -4.02 20.63
N TRP A 165 -3.98 -3.73 21.71
CA TRP A 165 -4.36 -4.03 23.08
C TRP A 165 -5.05 -2.80 23.66
N ASN A 166 -6.32 -2.64 23.32
CA ASN A 166 -7.12 -1.46 23.64
C ASN A 166 -7.44 -1.25 25.13
N VAL A 167 -7.03 -2.14 26.06
CA VAL A 167 -7.61 -2.13 27.42
C VAL A 167 -6.64 -2.44 28.58
N VAL A 168 -5.38 -2.85 28.33
CA VAL A 168 -4.46 -3.17 29.44
C VAL A 168 -3.50 -2.00 29.66
N SER A 169 -3.35 -1.55 30.91
CA SER A 169 -2.36 -0.54 31.30
C SER A 169 -0.95 -0.94 30.86
N LEU A 170 -0.09 0.06 30.57
CA LEU A 170 1.36 -0.10 30.30
C LEU A 170 2.03 -1.14 31.21
N THR A 171 1.67 -1.14 32.50
CA THR A 171 2.20 -2.08 33.50
C THR A 171 1.85 -3.54 33.26
N GLY A 172 0.66 -3.85 32.74
CA GLY A 172 0.28 -5.21 32.39
C GLY A 172 0.95 -5.69 31.09
N LYS A 173 1.31 -4.76 30.22
CA LYS A 173 1.97 -5.03 28.93
C LYS A 173 3.46 -5.30 29.09
N ARG A 174 4.13 -4.61 30.03
CA ARG A 174 5.52 -4.91 30.45
C ARG A 174 5.71 -6.36 30.86
N ASN A 175 4.75 -6.90 31.58
CA ASN A 175 4.79 -8.27 32.08
C ASN A 175 4.31 -9.29 31.04
N HIS A 176 4.12 -8.89 29.78
CA HIS A 176 3.73 -9.82 28.75
C HIS A 176 4.88 -10.80 28.51
N PRO A 177 4.71 -12.10 28.81
CA PRO A 177 5.83 -13.03 28.91
C PRO A 177 6.49 -13.26 27.54
N ALA A 178 5.76 -13.06 26.43
CA ALA A 178 6.37 -13.18 25.10
C ALA A 178 7.18 -11.94 24.65
N PHE A 179 7.08 -10.81 25.36
CA PHE A 179 7.76 -9.58 24.95
C PHE A 179 9.20 -9.53 25.46
N GLN A 180 9.43 -10.00 26.68
CA GLN A 180 10.76 -10.02 27.29
C GLN A 180 11.80 -10.74 26.41
N PRO A 181 11.53 -11.97 25.91
CA PRO A 181 12.49 -12.64 25.03
C PRO A 181 12.79 -11.85 23.74
N LEU A 182 11.83 -11.09 23.22
CA LEU A 182 12.06 -10.26 22.03
C LEU A 182 13.00 -9.10 22.32
N LEU A 183 12.78 -8.42 23.46
CA LEU A 183 13.60 -7.32 23.92
C LEU A 183 15.04 -7.77 24.22
N ASP A 184 15.21 -8.97 24.79
CA ASP A 184 16.53 -9.56 25.04
C ASP A 184 17.32 -9.76 23.73
N HIS A 185 16.62 -9.93 22.60
CA HIS A 185 17.21 -10.06 21.26
C HIS A 185 17.16 -8.78 20.42
N SER A 186 16.89 -7.62 21.05
CA SER A 186 16.83 -6.30 20.38
C SER A 186 18.12 -5.92 19.64
N HIS A 187 19.26 -6.44 20.08
CA HIS A 187 20.55 -6.21 19.44
C HIS A 187 20.64 -6.76 18.00
N ARG A 188 19.79 -7.73 17.65
CA ARG A 188 19.70 -8.36 16.31
C ARG A 188 18.63 -7.73 15.42
N TRP A 189 17.87 -6.77 15.92
CA TRP A 189 16.79 -6.16 15.16
C TRP A 189 17.36 -5.31 14.02
N ARG A 190 16.88 -5.56 12.80
CA ARG A 190 17.29 -4.86 11.57
C ARG A 190 16.19 -3.96 11.06
N ASN A 191 14.98 -4.49 10.85
CA ASN A 191 13.82 -3.68 10.50
C ASN A 191 12.72 -3.89 11.53
N VAL A 192 12.29 -2.83 12.20
CA VAL A 192 11.29 -2.93 13.26
C VAL A 192 10.10 -2.07 12.95
N GLN A 193 8.90 -2.62 13.14
CA GLN A 193 7.64 -1.89 13.07
C GLN A 193 6.85 -2.12 14.36
N PHE A 194 6.48 -1.04 15.03
CA PHE A 194 5.60 -1.06 16.19
C PHE A 194 4.28 -0.39 15.84
N ASN A 195 3.18 -1.10 16.02
CA ASN A 195 1.83 -0.59 15.81
C ASN A 195 1.05 -0.62 17.12
N GLY A 196 0.77 0.57 17.66
CA GLY A 196 -0.03 0.83 18.84
C GLY A 196 0.47 2.02 19.66
N ARG A 197 -0.37 2.53 20.57
CA ARG A 197 -0.10 3.72 21.40
C ARG A 197 1.15 3.66 22.30
N GLU A 198 1.71 2.48 22.54
CA GLU A 198 2.83 2.31 23.47
C GLU A 198 4.14 1.92 22.77
N ALA A 199 4.19 2.08 21.44
CA ALA A 199 5.35 1.76 20.62
C ALA A 199 6.66 2.37 21.16
N LEU A 200 6.61 3.65 21.59
CA LEU A 200 7.78 4.36 22.09
C LEU A 200 8.25 3.86 23.45
N SER A 201 7.31 3.63 24.38
CA SER A 201 7.63 3.16 25.73
C SER A 201 8.40 1.85 25.70
N LEU A 202 8.05 0.97 24.74
CA LEU A 202 8.72 -0.31 24.55
C LEU A 202 10.18 -0.16 24.08
N LEU A 203 10.48 0.88 23.30
CA LEU A 203 11.85 1.17 22.85
C LEU A 203 12.68 1.83 23.94
N HIS A 204 12.10 2.74 24.72
CA HIS A 204 12.83 3.49 25.73
C HIS A 204 13.27 2.62 26.92
N GLU A 205 12.50 1.60 27.28
CA GLU A 205 12.77 0.77 28.46
C GLU A 205 13.91 -0.23 28.24
N THR A 206 14.15 -0.66 27.00
CA THR A 206 15.36 -1.42 26.70
C THR A 206 16.51 -0.45 26.60
N ALA A 207 17.28 -0.31 27.69
CA ALA A 207 18.57 0.40 27.72
C ALA A 207 19.65 -0.25 26.80
N SER A 208 19.23 -1.13 25.91
CA SER A 208 20.04 -1.89 24.97
C SER A 208 20.26 -1.06 23.70
N PHE A 209 21.51 -0.98 23.27
CA PHE A 209 21.84 -0.50 21.93
C PHE A 209 21.12 -1.36 20.89
N TYR A 210 20.64 -0.74 19.81
CA TYR A 210 20.13 -1.40 18.61
C TYR A 210 21.18 -1.30 17.49
N PRO A 211 22.33 -1.97 17.61
CA PRO A 211 23.48 -1.79 16.72
C PRO A 211 23.24 -2.27 15.29
N ALA A 212 22.21 -3.08 15.05
CA ALA A 212 21.85 -3.61 13.74
C ALA A 212 20.64 -2.91 13.10
N LEU A 213 19.96 -2.01 13.83
CA LEU A 213 18.69 -1.44 13.38
C LEU A 213 18.92 -0.46 12.24
N LYS A 214 18.28 -0.75 11.12
CA LYS A 214 18.37 -0.06 9.83
C LYS A 214 17.09 0.70 9.51
N SER A 215 15.94 0.10 9.80
CA SER A 215 14.62 0.69 9.59
C SER A 215 13.76 0.62 10.85
N LEU A 216 13.12 1.73 11.20
CA LEU A 216 12.17 1.81 12.31
C LEU A 216 10.85 2.41 11.83
N GLY A 217 9.75 1.71 12.06
CA GLY A 217 8.38 2.17 11.84
C GLY A 217 7.62 2.28 13.15
N LEU A 218 7.06 3.45 13.44
CA LEU A 218 6.28 3.71 14.64
C LEU A 218 4.88 4.14 14.20
N PHE A 219 3.90 3.28 14.43
CA PHE A 219 2.48 3.53 14.15
C PHE A 219 1.78 3.72 15.48
N SER A 220 1.78 4.94 15.99
CA SER A 220 1.37 5.24 17.35
C SER A 220 0.72 6.61 17.42
N ASP A 221 -0.45 6.68 18.05
CA ASP A 221 -1.13 7.97 18.27
C ASP A 221 -0.40 8.82 19.33
N ASP A 222 0.52 8.25 20.11
CA ASP A 222 1.15 8.88 21.27
C ASP A 222 2.68 8.92 21.09
N LEU A 223 3.15 9.92 20.34
CA LEU A 223 4.57 10.17 20.10
C LEU A 223 5.13 11.30 20.99
N HIS A 224 4.64 11.43 22.22
CA HIS A 224 4.99 12.57 23.09
C HIS A 224 6.35 12.45 23.80
N GLN A 225 6.92 11.25 23.86
CA GLN A 225 8.20 11.05 24.56
C GLN A 225 9.40 11.30 23.64
N PRO A 226 10.39 12.11 24.07
CA PRO A 226 11.61 12.27 23.31
C PRO A 226 12.35 10.93 23.27
N MET A 227 12.69 10.46 22.07
CA MET A 227 13.52 9.27 21.90
C MET A 227 14.98 9.68 21.74
N ASP A 228 15.87 9.04 22.50
CA ASP A 228 17.30 9.11 22.25
C ASP A 228 17.65 8.11 21.15
N PHE A 229 17.94 8.61 19.95
CA PHE A 229 18.33 7.78 18.81
C PHE A 229 19.84 7.49 18.77
N GLY A 230 20.63 7.99 19.72
CA GLY A 230 22.04 7.65 19.86
C GLY A 230 22.30 6.15 20.01
N VAL A 231 21.28 5.39 20.46
CA VAL A 231 21.33 3.93 20.58
C VAL A 231 21.13 3.18 19.26
N MET A 232 20.82 3.87 18.15
CA MET A 232 20.52 3.26 16.83
C MET A 232 21.48 3.76 15.73
N PRO A 233 22.79 3.46 15.81
CA PRO A 233 23.81 4.09 14.96
C PRO A 233 23.71 3.76 13.46
N LYS A 234 22.98 2.70 13.10
CA LYS A 234 22.78 2.27 11.70
C LYS A 234 21.40 2.64 11.14
N LEU A 235 20.60 3.38 11.90
CA LEU A 235 19.25 3.73 11.48
C LEU A 235 19.32 4.71 10.30
N HIS A 236 18.79 4.27 9.16
CA HIS A 236 18.76 5.06 7.93
C HIS A 236 17.35 5.27 7.39
N SER A 237 16.36 4.52 7.89
CA SER A 237 14.95 4.65 7.50
C SER A 237 14.06 4.82 8.74
N LEU A 238 13.25 5.87 8.75
CA LEU A 238 12.27 6.13 9.79
C LEU A 238 10.88 6.35 9.17
N THR A 239 9.91 5.59 9.65
CA THR A 239 8.49 5.74 9.32
C THR A 239 7.74 6.14 10.59
N LEU A 240 7.07 7.28 10.56
CA LEU A 240 6.21 7.75 11.65
C LEU A 240 4.77 7.78 11.16
N TYR A 241 3.88 7.10 11.88
CA TYR A 241 2.45 7.07 11.61
C TYR A 241 1.68 7.47 12.87
N GLY A 242 0.64 8.29 12.69
CA GLY A 242 -0.27 8.65 13.78
C GLY A 242 0.25 9.78 14.68
N LEU A 243 1.05 10.71 14.15
CA LEU A 243 1.45 11.90 14.90
C LEU A 243 0.21 12.72 15.32
N SER A 244 -0.36 12.42 16.49
CA SER A 244 -1.36 13.27 17.12
C SER A 244 -0.68 14.31 17.99
N SER A 245 -1.03 15.59 17.82
CA SER A 245 -0.64 16.67 18.71
C SER A 245 -1.35 16.49 20.05
N PRO A 246 -0.69 16.78 21.19
CA PRO A 246 -1.43 16.96 22.42
C PRO A 246 -2.41 18.12 22.22
N LEU A 247 -3.69 17.88 22.50
CA LEU A 247 -4.74 18.90 22.50
C LEU A 247 -4.30 20.06 23.40
N ILE A 248 -4.21 21.26 22.81
CA ILE A 248 -3.99 22.50 23.56
C ILE A 248 -5.23 22.71 24.44
N SER A 249 -5.10 22.50 25.75
CA SER A 249 -6.05 23.07 26.71
C SER A 249 -5.76 24.56 26.84
N VAL A 250 -6.51 25.41 26.13
CA VAL A 250 -6.44 26.86 26.31
C VAL A 250 -7.18 27.20 27.60
N SER A 251 -6.45 27.48 28.68
CA SER A 251 -7.00 28.22 29.83
C SER A 251 -6.49 29.66 29.79
N SER A 252 -7.44 30.59 29.74
CA SER A 252 -7.26 32.04 29.69
C SER A 252 -6.68 32.62 30.99
N GLU A 253 -5.81 33.62 30.83
CA GLU A 253 -5.40 34.69 31.76
C GLU A 253 -4.67 34.37 33.08
N ALA A 254 -3.41 34.81 33.21
CA ALA A 254 -3.05 36.03 33.96
C ALA A 254 -1.51 36.18 34.08
N GLU A 255 -1.05 37.43 34.02
CA GLU A 255 0.33 37.91 34.07
C GLU A 255 1.02 37.60 35.42
N LEU A 256 2.18 36.91 35.40
CA LEU A 256 3.36 37.02 36.30
C LEU A 256 4.36 35.86 36.03
N PRO A 257 5.66 36.00 36.37
CA PRO A 257 6.73 35.13 35.88
C PRO A 257 6.78 33.84 36.69
N VAL A 258 6.16 32.78 36.15
CA VAL A 258 6.25 31.42 36.67
C VAL A 258 6.63 30.51 35.51
N HIS A 259 7.52 29.54 35.80
CA HIS A 259 7.79 28.41 34.93
C HIS A 259 6.50 27.65 34.65
N VAL A 260 5.86 27.98 33.54
CA VAL A 260 4.68 27.30 33.04
C VAL A 260 5.13 26.29 31.99
N VAL A 261 5.22 25.02 32.39
CA VAL A 261 5.34 23.88 31.49
C VAL A 261 3.96 23.67 30.87
N HIS A 262 3.73 24.28 29.72
CA HIS A 262 2.61 23.92 28.83
C HIS A 262 3.10 22.90 27.82
N GLY A 263 2.41 21.76 27.77
CA GLY A 263 2.70 20.61 26.91
C GLY A 263 2.45 20.93 25.45
N GLY A 264 3.30 21.78 24.87
CA GLY A 264 3.49 21.85 23.43
C GLY A 264 4.23 20.60 22.96
N VAL A 265 4.16 20.36 21.65
CA VAL A 265 5.06 19.45 20.94
C VAL A 265 6.47 19.68 21.46
N GLN A 266 6.93 18.85 22.40
CA GLN A 266 8.28 18.96 22.91
C GLN A 266 9.15 18.83 21.68
N THR A 267 9.98 19.85 21.43
CA THR A 267 10.91 19.93 20.32
C THR A 267 11.42 18.53 20.03
N LEU A 268 11.11 18.01 18.83
CA LEU A 268 11.73 16.81 18.32
C LEU A 268 13.23 17.07 18.31
N LYS A 269 13.90 16.77 19.43
CA LYS A 269 15.37 16.78 19.57
C LYS A 269 15.91 15.50 18.92
N MET A 270 15.39 15.20 17.74
CA MET A 270 15.85 14.09 16.97
C MET A 270 17.05 14.57 16.16
N PHE A 271 18.18 13.89 16.32
CA PHE A 271 19.35 14.08 15.49
C PHE A 271 19.70 12.74 14.88
N PHE A 272 19.58 12.63 13.56
CA PHE A 272 19.92 11.41 12.83
C PHE A 272 20.98 11.71 11.78
N PRO A 273 22.27 11.52 12.09
CA PRO A 273 23.32 11.79 11.11
C PRO A 273 23.25 10.81 9.91
N GLY A 274 22.69 9.61 10.12
CA GLY A 274 22.59 8.56 9.11
C GLY A 274 21.23 8.42 8.41
N LEU A 275 20.23 9.26 8.71
CA LEU A 275 18.89 9.11 8.14
C LEU A 275 18.90 9.47 6.65
N THR A 276 18.57 8.50 5.80
CA THR A 276 18.45 8.69 4.35
C THR A 276 17.00 8.65 3.86
N SER A 277 16.10 8.04 4.62
CA SER A 277 14.70 7.89 4.27
C SER A 277 13.80 8.34 5.41
N LEU A 278 12.88 9.27 5.14
CA LEU A 278 11.86 9.69 6.08
C LEU A 278 10.47 9.55 5.45
N HIS A 279 9.63 8.76 6.10
CA HIS A 279 8.23 8.58 5.73
C HIS A 279 7.35 9.05 6.89
N ILE A 280 6.48 10.02 6.64
CA ILE A 280 5.52 10.49 7.63
C ILE A 280 4.13 10.27 7.08
N GLU A 281 3.32 9.54 7.84
CA GLU A 281 1.95 9.20 7.49
C GLU A 281 1.00 9.68 8.60
N VAL A 282 -0.07 10.35 8.22
CA VAL A 282 -1.13 10.77 9.14
C VAL A 282 -2.36 9.92 8.89
N ALA A 283 -2.93 9.43 9.98
CA ALA A 283 -4.06 8.52 9.95
C ALA A 283 -5.26 9.18 9.23
N PRO A 284 -6.05 8.41 8.47
CA PRO A 284 -7.24 8.94 7.78
C PRO A 284 -8.40 9.23 8.73
N ASP A 285 -8.33 8.82 9.99
CA ASP A 285 -9.36 9.03 11.01
C ASP A 285 -8.90 10.00 12.12
N SER A 286 -7.65 10.46 12.10
CA SER A 286 -7.20 11.46 13.05
C SER A 286 -7.91 12.78 12.78
N PRO A 287 -8.47 13.46 13.81
CA PRO A 287 -8.98 14.81 13.65
C PRO A 287 -7.89 15.70 13.05
N SER A 288 -8.29 16.77 12.34
CA SER A 288 -7.37 17.67 11.66
C SER A 288 -6.51 18.44 12.66
N GLU A 289 -5.47 17.79 13.14
CA GLU A 289 -4.58 18.31 14.15
C GLU A 289 -3.47 19.15 13.50
N PRO A 290 -3.00 20.21 14.19
CA PRO A 290 -2.02 21.13 13.63
C PRO A 290 -0.68 20.42 13.46
N TRP A 291 -0.18 20.45 12.23
CA TRP A 291 1.16 19.95 11.89
C TRP A 291 2.24 20.66 12.70
N PRO A 292 3.23 19.93 13.28
CA PRO A 292 4.30 20.54 14.08
C PRO A 292 5.37 21.22 13.20
N ALA A 293 4.97 22.26 12.44
CA ALA A 293 5.77 22.92 11.41
C ALA A 293 7.14 23.41 11.93
N THR A 294 7.18 24.02 13.11
CA THR A 294 8.41 24.53 13.72
C THR A 294 9.37 23.40 14.09
N ALA A 295 8.86 22.30 14.67
CA ALA A 295 9.67 21.15 15.02
C ALA A 295 10.20 20.44 13.76
N MET A 296 9.39 20.33 12.71
CA MET A 296 9.81 19.75 11.44
C MET A 296 10.81 20.61 10.68
N SER A 297 10.64 21.94 10.68
CA SER A 297 11.64 22.85 10.10
C SER A 297 12.97 22.72 10.85
N ALA A 298 12.94 22.78 12.19
CA ALA A 298 14.13 22.58 13.01
C ALA A 298 14.75 21.19 12.78
N PHE A 299 13.93 20.15 12.59
CA PHE A 299 14.38 18.81 12.25
C PHE A 299 15.12 18.78 10.91
N PHE A 300 14.57 19.36 9.85
CA PHE A 300 15.21 19.40 8.54
C PHE A 300 16.47 20.27 8.54
N GLU A 301 16.45 21.39 9.26
CA GLU A 301 17.61 22.25 9.44
C GLU A 301 18.74 21.58 10.22
N ARG A 302 18.43 20.66 11.14
CA ARG A 302 19.44 19.88 11.88
C ARG A 302 19.91 18.65 11.12
N SER A 303 19.02 18.00 10.37
CA SER A 303 19.28 16.75 9.65
C SER A 303 20.01 16.95 8.31
N ARG A 304 20.54 18.16 8.08
CA ARG A 304 20.98 18.80 6.82
C ARG A 304 21.68 17.99 5.71
N PHE A 305 21.99 16.70 5.80
CA PHE A 305 22.99 16.13 4.89
C PHE A 305 22.76 14.77 4.26
N ASN A 306 21.74 13.95 4.58
CA ASN A 306 21.65 12.62 3.93
C ASN A 306 20.27 12.14 3.48
N LEU A 307 19.20 12.91 3.70
CA LEU A 307 17.87 12.51 3.24
C LEU A 307 17.79 12.47 1.71
N THR A 308 17.67 11.27 1.16
CA THR A 308 17.48 10.99 -0.26
C THR A 308 16.03 10.67 -0.60
N VAL A 309 15.24 10.22 0.38
CA VAL A 309 13.83 9.88 0.21
C VAL A 309 13.00 10.61 1.24
N LEU A 310 11.99 11.33 0.77
CA LEU A 310 10.99 12.01 1.59
C LEU A 310 9.59 11.63 1.12
N SER A 311 8.76 11.17 2.05
CA SER A 311 7.39 10.76 1.78
C SER A 311 6.45 11.37 2.83
N PHE A 312 5.42 12.07 2.37
CA PHE A 312 4.31 12.52 3.21
C PHE A 312 3.01 11.91 2.72
N THR A 313 2.34 11.17 3.61
CA THR A 313 1.08 10.47 3.32
C THR A 313 0.00 10.98 4.25
N GLY A 314 -1.16 11.33 3.70
CA GLY A 314 -2.35 11.57 4.51
C GLY A 314 -2.38 12.81 5.40
N VAL A 315 -1.52 13.80 5.17
CA VAL A 315 -1.44 14.97 6.03
C VAL A 315 -2.43 16.06 5.51
N SER A 316 -3.52 16.30 6.24
CA SER A 316 -4.63 17.22 5.85
C SER A 316 -4.27 18.70 5.99
N MET A 317 -5.08 19.63 5.47
CA MET A 317 -4.91 21.11 5.49
C MET A 317 -5.81 21.88 6.46
N ILE A 318 -6.63 21.19 7.26
CA ILE A 318 -7.79 21.83 7.86
C ILE A 318 -7.49 22.38 9.28
N LEU A 319 -7.60 23.71 9.40
CA LEU A 319 -7.85 24.57 10.58
C LEU A 319 -6.71 24.96 11.54
N LEU A 320 -6.35 26.25 11.52
CA LEU A 320 -6.89 27.23 12.49
C LEU A 320 -6.61 28.68 12.03
N LEU A 321 -7.66 29.31 11.48
CA LEU A 321 -7.82 30.76 11.53
C LEU A 321 -7.90 31.15 13.01
N HIS A 322 -6.85 31.78 13.53
CA HIS A 322 -6.83 32.91 14.48
C HIS A 322 -5.42 33.00 15.09
N GLY A 323 -4.54 33.76 14.44
CA GLY A 323 -3.43 34.44 15.14
C GLY A 323 -2.01 34.19 14.64
N ILE A 324 -1.66 33.00 14.13
CA ILE A 324 -0.32 32.73 13.58
C ILE A 324 -0.46 31.78 12.38
N THR A 325 -0.29 32.32 11.18
CA THR A 325 -0.39 31.62 9.90
C THR A 325 0.77 30.65 9.69
N LEU A 326 0.59 29.40 10.14
CA LEU A 326 1.46 28.29 9.76
C LEU A 326 0.60 27.20 9.11
N HIS A 327 0.48 27.30 7.78
CA HIS A 327 -0.21 26.32 6.95
C HIS A 327 0.71 25.12 6.66
N PHE A 328 0.33 23.94 7.19
CA PHE A 328 0.20 22.61 6.55
C PHE A 328 1.27 22.06 5.54
N PRO A 329 1.31 20.74 5.32
CA PRO A 329 2.53 19.92 5.13
C PRO A 329 2.99 19.81 3.67
N VAL A 330 2.07 19.94 2.73
CA VAL A 330 2.35 20.02 1.29
C VAL A 330 1.68 21.28 0.76
N THR A 331 1.98 22.42 1.39
CA THR A 331 1.58 23.74 0.88
C THR A 331 2.45 24.13 -0.30
N HIS A 332 1.98 25.08 -1.10
CA HIS A 332 2.83 25.74 -2.08
C HIS A 332 4.10 26.31 -1.42
N THR A 333 4.02 26.80 -0.18
CA THR A 333 5.18 27.25 0.60
C THR A 333 6.16 26.11 0.85
N PHE A 334 5.70 24.97 1.37
CA PHE A 334 6.57 23.81 1.59
C PHE A 334 7.20 23.33 0.28
N ILE A 335 6.41 23.15 -0.78
CA ILE A 335 6.93 22.78 -2.11
C ILE A 335 7.97 23.81 -2.57
N SER A 336 7.73 25.10 -2.38
CA SER A 336 8.69 26.16 -2.71
C SER A 336 9.98 26.06 -1.90
N THR A 337 9.93 25.63 -0.63
CA THR A 337 11.15 25.40 0.18
C THR A 337 12.02 24.27 -0.33
N LEU A 338 11.45 23.35 -1.12
CA LEU A 338 12.23 22.30 -1.78
C LEU A 338 12.92 22.82 -3.04
N HIS A 339 12.64 24.02 -3.56
CA HIS A 339 13.24 24.51 -4.80
C HIS A 339 14.78 24.61 -4.72
N ALA A 340 15.49 24.16 -5.77
CA ALA A 340 16.97 24.12 -5.77
C ALA A 340 17.62 25.51 -5.79
N PHE A 341 16.97 26.48 -6.44
CA PHE A 341 17.48 27.83 -6.70
C PHE A 341 16.67 28.93 -6.03
N GLN A 342 16.08 28.65 -4.86
CA GLN A 342 15.10 29.53 -4.22
C GLN A 342 15.55 31.01 -4.28
N PRO A 343 14.84 31.89 -5.02
CA PRO A 343 15.24 33.28 -5.15
C PRO A 343 15.07 33.94 -3.79
N ASN A 344 16.12 34.60 -3.31
CA ASN A 344 16.20 35.25 -2.00
C ASN A 344 14.98 36.15 -1.71
N HIS A 345 13.91 35.59 -1.17
CA HIS A 345 12.88 36.37 -0.50
C HIS A 345 13.43 36.75 0.87
N ALA A 346 14.13 37.89 0.88
CA ALA A 346 14.60 38.79 1.95
C ALA A 346 14.87 38.31 3.40
N HIS A 347 14.26 37.24 3.93
CA HIS A 347 14.25 36.96 5.36
C HIS A 347 14.39 35.49 5.80
N CYS A 348 14.64 34.52 4.91
CA CYS A 348 14.84 33.14 5.34
C CYS A 348 16.26 32.63 5.07
N SER A 349 16.86 32.03 6.11
CA SER A 349 18.16 31.37 6.16
C SER A 349 18.57 30.72 4.83
N ALA A 350 19.76 31.09 4.32
CA ALA A 350 20.35 30.72 3.02
C ALA A 350 20.61 29.22 2.78
N ALA A 351 20.09 28.33 3.62
CA ALA A 351 20.32 26.89 3.50
C ALA A 351 19.20 26.23 2.68
N ARG A 352 19.58 25.61 1.56
CA ARG A 352 18.67 24.78 0.74
C ARG A 352 18.12 23.63 1.58
N LEU A 353 16.81 23.45 1.57
CA LEU A 353 16.17 22.34 2.26
C LEU A 353 16.42 21.05 1.47
N LEU A 354 16.98 20.02 2.12
CA LEU A 354 17.17 18.69 1.54
C LEU A 354 17.94 18.69 0.20
N PRO A 355 19.20 19.14 0.15
CA PRO A 355 19.98 19.18 -1.09
C PRO A 355 20.14 17.80 -1.75
N ASN A 356 20.07 16.71 -0.98
CA ASN A 356 20.33 15.35 -1.46
C ASN A 356 19.07 14.55 -1.84
N LEU A 357 17.91 15.20 -1.96
CA LEU A 357 16.66 14.52 -2.27
C LEU A 357 16.65 13.94 -3.69
N GLU A 358 16.57 12.61 -3.79
CA GLU A 358 16.49 11.86 -5.05
C GLU A 358 15.06 11.39 -5.36
N ARG A 359 14.25 11.16 -4.32
CA ARG A 359 12.89 10.65 -4.45
C ARG A 359 11.95 11.45 -3.58
N LEU A 360 10.89 11.94 -4.19
CA LEU A 360 9.85 12.70 -3.53
C LEU A 360 8.51 12.01 -3.73
N SER A 361 7.81 11.71 -2.63
CA SER A 361 6.43 11.24 -2.67
C SER A 361 5.55 12.18 -1.84
N LEU A 362 4.59 12.82 -2.49
CA LEU A 362 3.68 13.79 -1.89
C LEU A 362 2.25 13.26 -2.02
N HIS A 363 1.54 13.21 -0.90
CA HIS A 363 0.11 12.94 -0.88
C HIS A 363 -0.64 14.19 -0.42
N ALA A 364 -1.23 14.91 -1.37
CA ALA A 364 -2.03 16.09 -1.13
C ALA A 364 -3.52 15.71 -1.03
N ARG A 365 -4.15 16.00 0.12
CA ARG A 365 -5.60 15.81 0.35
C ARG A 365 -6.46 17.04 0.02
N SER A 366 -5.84 18.12 -0.42
CA SER A 366 -6.43 19.47 -0.50
C SER A 366 -5.62 20.33 -1.47
N GLU A 367 -5.99 21.60 -1.69
CA GLU A 367 -5.35 22.59 -2.59
C GLU A 367 -3.92 22.23 -3.01
N PHE A 368 -3.77 21.76 -4.24
CA PHE A 368 -2.47 21.39 -4.80
C PHE A 368 -2.13 22.39 -5.90
N ASN A 369 -1.07 23.18 -5.69
CA ASN A 369 -0.62 24.14 -6.69
C ASN A 369 0.29 23.44 -7.70
N GLU A 370 -0.27 23.08 -8.86
CA GLU A 370 0.43 22.34 -9.90
C GLU A 370 1.65 23.10 -10.43
N LEU A 371 1.55 24.43 -10.57
CA LEU A 371 2.65 25.27 -11.08
C LEU A 371 3.83 25.27 -10.12
N THR A 372 3.59 25.51 -8.83
CA THR A 372 4.65 25.49 -7.81
C THR A 372 5.31 24.11 -7.72
N PHE A 373 4.53 23.03 -7.85
CA PHE A 373 5.06 21.67 -7.92
C PHE A 373 5.97 21.48 -9.14
N VAL A 374 5.52 21.87 -10.32
CA VAL A 374 6.30 21.76 -11.58
C VAL A 374 7.57 22.59 -11.52
N GLU A 375 7.51 23.82 -11.03
CA GLU A 375 8.68 24.69 -10.85
C GLU A 375 9.71 24.04 -9.91
N MET A 376 9.25 23.53 -8.77
CA MET A 376 10.12 22.82 -7.82
C MET A 376 10.77 21.59 -8.46
N VAL A 377 10.01 20.73 -9.14
CA VAL A 377 10.55 19.53 -9.81
C VAL A 377 11.56 19.91 -10.88
N THR A 378 11.23 20.89 -11.72
CA THR A 378 12.11 21.39 -12.79
C THR A 378 13.41 21.94 -12.22
N SER A 379 13.35 22.68 -11.11
CA SER A 379 14.55 23.22 -10.46
C SER A 379 15.51 22.14 -9.96
N ARG A 380 14.99 20.95 -9.62
CA ARG A 380 15.78 19.83 -9.11
C ARG A 380 16.15 18.79 -10.15
N TRP A 381 15.58 18.86 -11.36
CA TRP A 381 15.95 18.00 -12.46
C TRP A 381 17.22 18.53 -13.13
N ILE A 382 18.36 18.00 -12.69
CA ILE A 382 19.68 18.43 -13.15
C ILE A 382 20.43 17.19 -13.66
N PRO A 383 20.22 16.77 -14.91
CA PRO A 383 20.76 15.52 -15.43
C PRO A 383 22.30 15.49 -15.47
N ASP A 384 22.94 16.65 -15.58
CA ASP A 384 24.39 16.78 -15.46
C ASP A 384 24.83 16.67 -13.99
N ALA A 385 25.38 15.52 -13.64
CA ALA A 385 25.89 15.23 -12.31
C ALA A 385 27.03 16.19 -11.87
N THR A 386 27.81 16.70 -12.82
CA THR A 386 28.91 17.65 -12.54
C THR A 386 28.35 18.98 -12.09
N TYR A 387 27.37 19.51 -12.83
CA TYR A 387 26.70 20.76 -12.50
C TYR A 387 25.85 20.63 -11.23
N ALA A 388 25.12 19.52 -11.06
CA ALA A 388 24.38 19.20 -9.84
C ALA A 388 25.29 19.25 -8.60
N LYS A 389 26.47 18.63 -8.71
CA LYS A 389 27.50 18.66 -7.65
C LYS A 389 28.06 20.07 -7.42
N GLU A 390 28.29 20.85 -8.47
CA GLU A 390 28.77 22.24 -8.37
C GLU A 390 27.80 23.12 -7.58
N ILE A 391 26.50 23.00 -7.87
CA ILE A 391 25.49 23.74 -7.12
C ILE A 391 25.14 23.11 -5.77
N GLY A 392 25.66 21.91 -5.47
CA GLY A 392 25.41 21.20 -4.21
C GLY A 392 23.98 20.70 -4.05
N VAL A 393 23.37 20.20 -5.12
CA VAL A 393 22.03 19.58 -5.12
C VAL A 393 22.09 18.28 -5.90
N VAL A 394 21.49 17.21 -5.39
CA VAL A 394 21.35 15.94 -6.10
C VAL A 394 20.16 16.01 -7.05
N CYS A 395 20.34 15.48 -8.26
CA CYS A 395 19.28 15.39 -9.25
C CYS A 395 18.13 14.51 -8.75
N LEU A 396 16.92 15.06 -8.75
CA LEU A 396 15.71 14.30 -8.49
C LEU A 396 15.55 13.19 -9.54
N ARG A 397 15.19 11.97 -9.13
CA ARG A 397 15.08 10.79 -10.01
C ARG A 397 13.66 10.24 -10.09
N ARG A 398 12.87 10.45 -9.05
CA ARG A 398 11.47 10.04 -9.01
C ARG A 398 10.62 11.04 -8.26
N VAL A 399 9.46 11.35 -8.82
CA VAL A 399 8.44 12.15 -8.16
C VAL A 399 7.11 11.44 -8.25
N GLU A 400 6.46 11.28 -7.10
CA GLU A 400 5.11 10.77 -6.99
C GLU A 400 4.24 11.83 -6.33
N ALA A 401 3.14 12.21 -6.98
CA ALA A 401 2.15 13.13 -6.44
C ALA A 401 0.77 12.47 -6.47
N ARG A 402 0.26 12.14 -5.29
CA ARG A 402 -1.11 11.63 -5.08
C ARG A 402 -1.99 12.78 -4.64
N ILE A 403 -3.01 13.09 -5.42
CA ILE A 403 -3.91 14.22 -5.23
C ILE A 403 -5.31 13.65 -5.09
N GLY A 404 -6.03 14.00 -4.02
CA GLY A 404 -7.40 13.54 -3.81
C GLY A 404 -7.57 12.03 -3.58
N ASP A 405 -6.51 11.29 -3.28
CA ASP A 405 -6.56 9.84 -3.10
C ASP A 405 -7.27 9.45 -1.77
N ASP A 406 -8.46 8.86 -1.95
CA ASP A 406 -9.34 7.97 -1.16
C ASP A 406 -10.01 8.36 0.17
N GLU A 407 -11.30 7.97 0.21
CA GLU A 407 -12.17 7.52 1.33
C GLU A 407 -12.02 8.18 2.71
N TYR A 408 -11.56 9.42 2.78
CA TYR A 408 -11.58 10.18 4.03
C TYR A 408 -13.04 10.46 4.42
N ILE A 409 -13.55 9.64 5.35
CA ILE A 409 -14.88 9.79 5.97
C ILE A 409 -16.03 9.70 4.94
N GLY A 410 -15.87 8.92 3.87
CA GLY A 410 -16.93 8.70 2.87
C GLY A 410 -17.32 9.94 2.06
N THR A 411 -16.54 11.03 2.13
CA THR A 411 -16.72 12.22 1.30
C THR A 411 -15.59 12.32 0.28
N THR A 412 -15.89 12.06 -0.98
CA THR A 412 -14.96 12.27 -2.09
C THR A 412 -14.85 13.78 -2.35
N LEU A 413 -13.75 14.40 -1.94
CA LEU A 413 -13.42 15.74 -2.40
C LEU A 413 -12.92 15.63 -3.83
N GLU A 414 -13.78 15.96 -4.80
CA GLU A 414 -13.40 16.00 -6.21
C GLU A 414 -12.38 17.12 -6.43
N MET A 415 -11.10 16.76 -6.36
CA MET A 415 -10.02 17.64 -6.78
C MET A 415 -9.80 17.48 -8.29
N THR A 416 -9.89 18.60 -9.01
CA THR A 416 -9.52 18.66 -10.42
C THR A 416 -8.07 19.09 -10.53
N VAL A 417 -7.25 18.24 -11.15
CA VAL A 417 -5.86 18.54 -11.49
C VAL A 417 -5.82 19.02 -12.92
N ASP A 418 -5.26 20.21 -13.16
CA ASP A 418 -5.10 20.73 -14.51
C ASP A 418 -3.88 20.08 -15.19
N ALA A 419 -4.13 19.03 -15.97
CA ALA A 419 -3.10 18.30 -16.70
C ALA A 419 -2.23 19.19 -17.60
N LYS A 420 -2.76 20.31 -18.11
CA LYS A 420 -1.98 21.24 -18.95
C LYS A 420 -0.87 21.92 -18.17
N LYS A 421 -1.11 22.25 -16.90
CA LYS A 421 -0.08 22.82 -16.02
C LYS A 421 1.05 21.84 -15.74
N LEU A 422 0.78 20.54 -15.82
CA LEU A 422 1.75 19.46 -15.61
C LEU A 422 2.57 19.13 -16.88
N SER A 423 2.20 19.66 -18.05
CA SER A 423 2.88 19.37 -19.33
C SER A 423 4.42 19.47 -19.31
N PRO A 424 5.07 20.38 -18.55
CA PRO A 424 6.54 20.40 -18.50
C PRO A 424 7.14 19.10 -17.94
N LEU A 425 6.43 18.38 -17.07
CA LEU A 425 6.92 17.13 -16.48
C LEU A 425 7.05 16.01 -17.52
N LYS A 426 6.25 16.02 -18.58
CA LYS A 426 6.35 15.06 -19.69
C LYS A 426 7.69 15.16 -20.41
N VAL A 427 8.21 16.37 -20.55
CA VAL A 427 9.54 16.61 -21.15
C VAL A 427 10.63 16.05 -20.24
N LEU A 428 10.50 16.21 -18.92
CA LEU A 428 11.45 15.66 -17.95
C LEU A 428 11.38 14.12 -17.91
N GLU A 429 10.18 13.55 -18.06
CA GLU A 429 9.98 12.10 -18.14
C GLU A 429 10.71 11.48 -19.34
N GLN A 430 10.61 12.12 -20.51
CA GLN A 430 11.36 11.73 -21.71
C GLN A 430 12.89 11.81 -21.52
N GLN A 431 13.36 12.61 -20.56
CA GLN A 431 14.77 12.72 -20.20
C GLN A 431 15.20 11.72 -19.11
N GLY A 432 14.28 10.88 -18.63
CA GLY A 432 14.54 9.80 -17.67
C GLY A 432 14.12 10.09 -16.23
N LEU A 433 13.37 11.16 -15.96
CA LEU A 433 12.70 11.35 -14.67
C LEU A 433 11.50 10.40 -14.56
N ILE A 434 11.33 9.70 -13.44
CA ILE A 434 10.11 8.91 -13.22
C ILE A 434 9.06 9.84 -12.59
N VAL A 435 7.94 10.04 -13.28
CA VAL A 435 6.85 10.93 -12.82
C VAL A 435 5.56 10.13 -12.69
N ASP A 436 5.07 10.02 -11.46
CA ASP A 436 3.79 9.38 -11.16
C ASP A 436 2.83 10.45 -10.59
N VAL A 437 1.84 10.88 -11.38
CA VAL A 437 0.77 11.76 -10.88
C VAL A 437 -0.54 10.97 -10.83
N ILE A 438 -1.09 10.84 -9.64
CA ILE A 438 -2.30 10.07 -9.36
C ILE A 438 -3.35 11.05 -8.80
N ASN A 439 -4.47 11.21 -9.50
CA ASN A 439 -5.60 12.03 -9.05
C ASN A 439 -6.82 11.14 -8.78
N ASN A 440 -7.31 11.14 -7.53
CA ASN A 440 -8.45 10.33 -7.09
C ASN A 440 -8.30 8.84 -7.50
N GLY A 441 -7.17 8.23 -7.18
CA GLY A 441 -6.84 6.83 -7.50
C GLY A 441 -6.54 6.55 -8.97
N LYS A 442 -6.59 7.55 -9.86
CA LYS A 442 -6.34 7.38 -11.30
C LYS A 442 -5.07 8.08 -11.73
N TYR A 443 -4.27 7.43 -12.56
CA TYR A 443 -3.13 8.09 -13.20
C TYR A 443 -3.61 9.24 -14.08
N VAL A 444 -2.95 10.39 -13.95
CA VAL A 444 -3.18 11.57 -14.79
C VAL A 444 -2.31 11.43 -16.02
N GLU A 445 -2.91 11.35 -17.19
CA GLU A 445 -2.18 11.46 -18.46
C GLU A 445 -1.69 12.90 -18.62
N ILE A 446 -0.37 13.08 -18.67
CA ILE A 446 0.26 14.38 -18.89
C ILE A 446 0.38 14.58 -20.40
N ASP A 447 -0.36 15.56 -20.94
CA ASP A 447 -0.44 15.87 -22.37
C ASP A 447 0.80 16.59 -22.92
#